data_AF-F8GGK0-F1
#
_entry.id   AF-F8GGK0-F1
#
_cell.length_a   1.000
_cell.length_b   1.000
_cell.length_c   1.000
_cell.angle_alpha   90.00
_cell.angle_beta   90.00
_cell.angle_gamma   90.00
#
_symmetry.space_group_name_H-M   'P 1'
#
loop_
_entity.id
_entity.type
_entity.pdbx_description
1 polymer ?
#
loop_
_entity_poly.entity_id
_entity_poly.type
_entity_poly.pdbx_seq_one_letter_code
_entity_poly.pdbx_strand_id
1 'polypeptide(L)' 'MLNSQTLPNGYILKLREHCGLGAKGQFLSTHKTLNDAEKKAKSMNHSLAVFMVEDIYSGRTYTTK' A
#
# COMPACT_ATOMS: atom_id res chain seq x y z
N MET A 1 -16.48 22.92 -16.72
CA MET A 1 -16.67 22.11 -15.49
C MET A 1 -15.29 21.62 -15.07
N LEU A 2 -14.78 22.07 -13.92
CA LEU A 2 -13.50 21.57 -13.41
C LEU A 2 -13.70 20.10 -13.01
N ASN A 3 -13.24 19.19 -13.85
CA ASN A 3 -13.18 17.77 -13.53
C ASN A 3 -12.37 17.65 -12.25
N SER A 4 -12.98 17.07 -11.21
CA SER A 4 -12.32 16.65 -9.99
C SER A 4 -11.11 15.80 -10.36
N GLN A 5 -9.93 16.44 -10.45
CA GLN A 5 -8.65 15.76 -10.55
C GLN A 5 -8.50 15.00 -9.23
N THR A 6 -9.02 13.78 -9.24
CA THR A 6 -8.71 12.77 -8.25
C THR A 6 -7.20 12.64 -8.32
N LEU A 7 -6.50 13.18 -7.32
CA LEU A 7 -5.07 12.96 -7.17
C LEU A 7 -4.81 11.48 -7.44
N PRO A 8 -3.93 11.13 -8.41
CA PRO A 8 -3.63 9.73 -8.67
C PRO A 8 -3.23 9.08 -7.35
N ASN A 9 -3.67 7.84 -7.14
CA ASN A 9 -3.42 7.11 -5.89
C ASN A 9 -1.92 7.16 -5.58
N GLY A 10 -1.54 7.85 -4.50
CA GLY A 10 -0.16 8.14 -4.14
C GLY A 10 0.55 7.03 -3.37
N TYR A 11 -0.19 6.06 -2.87
CA TYR A 11 0.31 5.05 -1.95
C TYR A 11 0.10 3.65 -2.52
N ILE A 12 1.16 2.86 -2.61
CA ILE A 12 1.13 1.48 -3.10
C ILE A 12 1.32 0.54 -1.92
N LEU A 13 0.38 -0.38 -1.72
CA LEU A 13 0.55 -1.51 -0.81
C LEU A 13 1.30 -2.64 -1.55
N LYS A 14 2.43 -3.06 -0.99
CA LYS A 14 3.27 -4.15 -1.50
C LYS A 14 3.59 -5.16 -0.38
N LEU A 15 4.01 -6.36 -0.77
CA LEU A 15 4.59 -7.33 0.15
C LEU A 15 6.04 -6.96 0.50
N ARG A 16 6.36 -6.94 1.79
CA ARG A 16 7.71 -6.69 2.31
C ARG A 16 8.59 -7.94 2.23
N GLU A 17 7.97 -9.11 2.32
CA GLU A 17 8.63 -10.41 2.30
C GLU A 17 7.78 -11.43 1.55
N HIS A 18 8.35 -12.60 1.26
CA HIS A 18 7.61 -13.69 0.65
C HIS A 18 6.64 -14.27 1.67
N CYS A 19 5.37 -14.41 1.32
CA CYS A 19 4.36 -15.05 2.16
C CYS A 19 3.30 -15.77 1.31
N GLY A 20 2.25 -16.30 1.94
CA GLY A 20 1.16 -16.98 1.23
C GLY A 20 0.38 -16.09 0.24
N LEU A 21 0.55 -14.76 0.30
CA LEU A 21 -0.02 -13.81 -0.65
C LEU A 21 0.85 -13.64 -1.90
N GLY A 22 2.10 -14.12 -1.87
CA GLY A 22 3.03 -14.11 -3.00
C GLY A 22 4.44 -13.64 -2.64
N ALA A 23 5.16 -13.13 -3.64
CA ALA A 23 6.58 -12.85 -3.53
C ALA A 23 6.88 -11.47 -2.89
N LYS A 24 8.08 -11.34 -2.32
CA LYS A 24 8.59 -10.05 -1.84
C LYS A 24 8.53 -8.99 -2.95
N GLY A 25 8.01 -7.81 -2.61
CA GLY A 25 7.85 -6.68 -3.52
C GLY A 25 6.60 -6.73 -4.38
N GLN A 26 5.79 -7.80 -4.29
CA GLN A 26 4.59 -7.94 -5.10
C GLN A 26 3.59 -6.81 -4.80
N PHE A 27 3.10 -6.19 -5.88
CA PHE A 27 2.06 -5.19 -5.85
C PHE A 27 0.72 -5.82 -5.44
N LEU A 28 0.03 -5.21 -4.48
CA LEU A 28 -1.28 -5.64 -4.03
C LEU A 28 -2.38 -4.65 -4.44
N SER A 29 -2.19 -3.36 -4.17
CA SER A 29 -3.19 -2.33 -4.47
C SER A 29 -2.62 -0.91 -4.36
N THR A 30 -3.33 0.07 -4.93
CA THR A 30 -3.05 1.50 -4.78
C THR A 30 -4.12 2.22 -3.96
N HIS A 31 -3.73 3.26 -3.21
CA HIS A 31 -4.58 3.99 -2.29
C HIS A 31 -4.33 5.51 -2.36
N LYS A 32 -5.35 6.30 -2.01
CA LYS A 32 -5.25 7.78 -1.95
C LYS A 32 -4.45 8.26 -0.74
N THR A 33 -4.53 7.54 0.37
CA THR A 33 -3.85 7.89 1.63
C THR A 33 -3.11 6.69 2.21
N LEU A 34 -2.09 6.96 3.03
CA LEU A 34 -1.40 5.93 3.82
C LEU A 34 -2.37 5.13 4.70
N ASN A 35 -3.32 5.82 5.34
CA ASN A 35 -4.31 5.20 6.22
C ASN A 35 -5.21 4.20 5.48
N ASP A 36 -5.59 4.47 4.23
CA ASP A 36 -6.39 3.53 3.45
C ASP A 36 -5.59 2.27 3.06
N ALA A 37 -4.30 2.44 2.77
CA ALA A 37 -3.39 1.31 2.51
C ALA A 37 -3.19 0.46 3.77
N GLU A 38 -3.03 1.09 4.94
CA GLU A 38 -2.94 0.39 6.23
C GLU A 38 -4.23 -0.35 6.59
N LYS A 39 -5.40 0.26 6.38
CA LYS A 39 -6.69 -0.41 6.57
C LYS A 39 -6.81 -1.63 5.67
N LYS A 40 -6.35 -1.53 4.42
CA LYS A 40 -6.34 -2.66 3.51
C LYS A 40 -5.42 -3.77 4.02
N ALA A 41 -4.20 -3.46 4.44
CA ALA A 41 -3.29 -4.43 5.06
C ALA A 41 -3.92 -5.10 6.30
N LYS A 42 -4.58 -4.34 7.17
CA LYS A 42 -5.29 -4.84 8.37
C LYS A 42 -6.47 -5.76 8.03
N SER A 43 -7.12 -5.55 6.89
CA SER A 43 -8.19 -6.42 6.40
C SER A 43 -7.68 -7.73 5.79
N MET A 44 -6.39 -7.81 5.47
CA MET A 44 -5.79 -9.04 4.98
C MET A 44 -5.45 -9.91 6.19
N ASN A 45 -5.88 -11.17 6.18
CA ASN A 45 -5.71 -12.13 7.28
C ASN A 45 -4.25 -12.59 7.42
N HIS A 46 -3.31 -11.65 7.53
CA HIS A 46 -1.86 -11.84 7.61
C HIS A 46 -1.25 -10.82 8.58
N SER A 47 -0.05 -11.13 9.08
CA SER A 47 0.70 -10.22 9.94
C SER A 47 0.99 -8.90 9.23
N LEU A 48 0.78 -7.77 9.91
CA LEU A 48 1.11 -6.44 9.36
C LEU A 48 2.61 -6.30 9.04
N ALA A 49 3.48 -7.11 9.66
CA ALA A 49 4.90 -7.07 9.37
C ALA A 49 5.25 -7.46 7.92
N VAL A 50 4.37 -8.22 7.24
CA VAL A 50 4.61 -8.69 5.87
C VAL A 50 4.26 -7.65 4.80
N PHE A 51 3.67 -6.51 5.18
CA PHE A 51 3.26 -5.47 4.24
C PHE A 51 4.14 -4.22 4.35
N MET A 52 4.22 -3.49 3.24
CA MET A 52 4.83 -2.18 3.17
C MET A 52 4.00 -1.27 2.27
N VAL A 53 3.97 0.01 2.60
CA VAL A 53 3.31 1.04 1.79
C VAL A 53 4.37 1.96 1.20
N GLU A 54 4.39 2.11 -0.11
CA GLU A 54 5.30 3.01 -0.83
C GLU A 54 4.54 4.26 -1.26
N ASP A 55 5.02 5.43 -0.87
CA ASP A 55 4.57 6.71 -1.40
C ASP A 55 5.31 7.00 -2.71
N ILE A 56 4.57 7.02 -3.82
CA ILE A 56 5.12 7.18 -5.17
C ILE A 56 5.62 8.60 -5.44
N TYR A 57 5.16 9.59 -4.68
CA TYR A 57 5.55 10.98 -4.88
C TYR A 57 6.86 11.29 -4.16
N SER A 58 7.04 10.74 -2.96
CA SER A 58 8.24 10.97 -2.15
C SER A 58 9.28 9.84 -2.24
N GLY A 59 8.91 8.69 -2.82
CA GLY A 59 9.72 7.47 -2.82
C GLY A 59 9.90 6.84 -1.44
N ARG A 60 9.13 7.28 -0.43
CA ARG A 60 9.25 6.80 0.95
C ARG A 60 8.49 5.49 1.14
N THR A 61 9.09 4.57 1.87
CA THR A 61 8.43 3.33 2.28
C THR A 61 8.06 3.38 3.76
N TYR A 62 6.80 3.05 4.05
CA TYR A 62 6.23 2.93 5.38
C TYR A 62 5.99 1.45 5.67
N THR A 63 6.49 0.97 6.81
CA THR A 63 6.13 -0.36 7.30
C THR A 63 4.80 -0.26 8.03
N THR A 64 3.83 -1.09 7.67
CA THR A 64 2.55 -1.15 8.38
C THR A 64 2.77 -1.65 9.81
N LYS A 65 2.20 -0.95 10.79
CA LYS A 65 2.28 -1.27 12.23
C LYS A 65 0.92 -1.66 12.80
#